data_AF-A0A2D6WMY5-F1
#
_entry.id   AF-A0A2D6WMY5-F1
#
_cell.length_a   1.000
_cell.length_b   1.000
_cell.length_c   1.000
_cell.angle_alpha   90.00
_cell.angle_beta   90.00
_cell.angle_gamma   90.00
#
_symmetry.space_group_name_H-M   'P 1'
#
loop_
_entity.id
_entity.type
_entity.pdbx_description
1 polymer ?
#
loop_
_entity_poly.entity_id
_entity_poly.type
_entity_poly.pdbx_seq_one_letter_code
_entity_poly.pdbx_strand_id
1 'polypeptide(L)'
;MKFSMLRPQFIFFSMVSITLCFLGTLYGDGESDTSINKSKVTNEYVLLSESEQTDRAMLEVLGYMTVYRDGLKELGFGAEDAESIARGLKRALNDTSIDPAIQDKMPEFQAFIEKRIKLAEDKREQSQKELTESNIAEGKNFIESLNIDPSVQISGSGLHYKILDPGNSKLPILEDTVRVHYKGTRIDGTEFDSSYKRGKPADFPLKGVVPGFSEGLMKIGEGGKIILFIPSDLAYGNNPRPGGVIQAGDTLIFECELIKVNP
;
A
#
# COMPACT_ATOMS: atom_id res chain seq x y z
N MET A 1 47.20 -11.61 5.15
CA MET A 1 46.91 -10.24 4.63
C MET A 1 45.49 -9.88 5.02
N LYS A 2 45.34 -8.68 5.60
CA LYS A 2 44.08 -8.04 6.01
C LYS A 2 43.10 -7.91 4.84
N PHE A 3 41.81 -8.07 5.09
CA PHE A 3 40.78 -7.24 4.43
C PHE A 3 39.67 -6.94 5.44
N SER A 4 39.55 -5.65 5.75
CA SER A 4 38.54 -5.05 6.63
C SER A 4 37.29 -4.75 5.81
N MET A 5 36.12 -5.19 6.29
CA MET A 5 34.85 -4.81 5.72
C MET A 5 34.40 -3.45 6.27
N LEU A 6 34.03 -2.57 5.35
CA LEU A 6 33.56 -1.20 5.55
C LEU A 6 32.27 -1.15 6.36
N ARG A 7 32.17 -0.18 7.28
CA ARG A 7 30.91 0.31 7.85
C ARG A 7 30.35 1.44 6.97
N PRO A 8 29.05 1.51 6.68
CA PRO A 8 28.44 2.69 6.12
C PRO A 8 28.17 3.74 7.21
N GLN A 9 28.53 4.98 6.89
CA GLN A 9 28.35 6.18 7.70
C GLN A 9 26.86 6.56 7.75
N PHE A 10 26.33 6.78 8.95
CA PHE A 10 25.02 7.42 9.13
C PHE A 10 25.17 8.94 8.94
N ILE A 11 24.35 9.48 8.05
CA ILE A 11 24.26 10.90 7.72
C ILE A 11 23.48 11.62 8.83
N PHE A 12 24.12 12.62 9.43
CA PHE A 12 23.52 13.62 10.31
C PHE A 12 22.53 14.51 9.52
N PHE A 13 21.33 14.75 10.05
CA PHE A 13 20.57 15.96 9.73
C PHE A 13 20.04 16.62 11.01
N SER A 14 20.09 17.95 10.97
CA SER A 14 20.06 18.90 12.08
C SER A 14 18.71 19.61 12.19
N MET A 15 18.38 20.04 13.42
CA MET A 15 17.48 21.12 13.85
C MET A 15 15.99 21.07 13.50
N VAL A 16 15.14 21.14 14.54
CA VAL A 16 14.15 22.22 14.75
C VAL A 16 14.01 22.48 16.26
N SER A 17 14.32 23.70 16.71
CA SER A 17 13.92 24.24 18.01
C SER A 17 12.49 24.78 17.93
N ILE A 18 11.64 24.46 18.91
CA ILE A 18 10.41 25.21 19.18
C ILE A 18 10.45 25.65 20.64
N THR A 19 10.70 26.95 20.83
CA THR A 19 10.50 27.68 22.07
C THR A 19 9.02 28.04 22.17
N LEU A 20 8.35 27.67 23.27
CA LEU A 20 7.08 28.29 23.64
C LEU A 20 7.16 28.82 25.08
N CYS A 21 7.44 30.12 25.19
CA CYS A 21 7.15 30.92 26.37
C CYS A 21 5.71 31.43 26.26
N PHE A 22 4.90 31.28 27.32
CA PHE A 22 3.81 32.20 27.59
C PHE A 22 3.71 32.48 29.09
N LEU A 23 3.95 33.74 29.45
CA LEU A 23 3.55 34.44 30.69
C LEU A 23 2.02 34.27 30.91
N GLY A 24 1.42 34.31 32.09
CA GLY A 24 1.78 34.94 33.37
C GLY A 24 0.61 35.81 33.84
N THR A 25 0.21 35.63 35.12
CA THR A 25 -0.49 36.62 36.00
C THR A 25 -1.96 36.98 35.66
N LEU A 26 -2.96 37.21 36.54
CA LEU A 26 -3.14 37.58 37.95
C LEU A 26 -4.60 37.23 38.37
N TYR A 27 -4.84 36.84 39.63
CA TYR A 27 -5.85 37.49 40.51
C TYR A 27 -5.69 36.95 41.94
N GLY A 28 -5.64 37.85 42.91
CA GLY A 28 -5.61 37.53 44.35
C GLY A 28 -6.93 37.85 45.03
N ASP A 29 -7.13 37.27 46.22
CA ASP A 29 -7.56 37.98 47.44
C ASP A 29 -7.61 37.03 48.66
N GLY A 30 -7.28 37.56 49.84
CA GLY A 30 -8.03 37.27 51.07
C GLY A 30 -7.57 36.17 52.03
N GLU A 31 -6.54 36.47 52.82
CA GLU A 31 -6.32 36.24 54.27
C GLU A 31 -7.08 35.16 55.10
N SER A 32 -6.25 34.41 55.86
CA SER A 32 -6.40 33.84 57.22
C SER A 32 -7.60 32.96 57.57
N ASP A 33 -7.35 31.66 57.81
CA ASP A 33 -7.49 31.14 59.18
C ASP A 33 -6.76 29.80 59.42
N THR A 34 -6.24 29.69 60.64
CA THR A 34 -5.38 28.62 61.13
C THR A 34 -6.10 27.31 61.49
N SER A 35 -5.39 26.20 61.24
CA SER A 35 -5.48 24.90 61.91
C SER A 35 -6.79 24.11 61.86
N ILE A 36 -6.93 23.17 60.90
CA ILE A 36 -7.55 21.86 61.17
C ILE A 36 -6.80 20.73 60.43
N ASN A 37 -6.15 19.91 61.25
CA ASN A 37 -5.68 18.54 61.10
C ASN A 37 -6.14 17.77 59.83
N LYS A 38 -5.25 17.60 58.84
CA LYS A 38 -5.40 16.59 57.77
C LYS A 38 -4.57 15.36 58.10
N SER A 39 -5.22 14.39 58.73
CA SER A 39 -4.80 13.00 58.75
C SER A 39 -4.71 12.43 57.33
N LYS A 40 -3.58 11.77 57.02
CA LYS A 40 -3.38 10.68 56.06
C LYS A 40 -4.18 10.75 54.74
N VAL A 41 -3.56 11.29 53.69
CA VAL A 41 -3.46 10.62 52.37
C VAL A 41 -2.19 11.17 51.69
N THR A 42 -1.05 10.49 51.83
CA THR A 42 0.08 10.71 50.93
C THR A 42 -0.25 10.04 49.61
N ASN A 43 -0.87 10.81 48.71
CA ASN A 43 -0.99 10.45 47.31
C ASN A 43 0.38 10.72 46.67
N GLU A 44 1.23 9.70 46.66
CA GLU A 44 2.54 9.72 45.99
C GLU A 44 2.31 9.56 44.48
N TYR A 45 1.86 10.63 43.82
CA TYR A 45 1.96 10.76 42.37
C TYR A 45 3.40 11.17 42.06
N VAL A 46 4.27 10.18 41.83
CA VAL A 46 5.59 10.40 41.24
C VAL A 46 5.36 10.89 39.81
N LEU A 47 5.36 12.22 39.62
CA LEU A 47 5.42 12.83 38.30
C LEU A 47 6.80 12.54 37.73
N LEU A 48 6.86 11.58 36.79
CA LEU A 48 8.07 11.27 36.03
C LEU A 48 8.60 12.54 35.38
N SER A 49 9.92 12.70 35.31
CA SER A 49 10.53 13.82 34.58
C SER A 49 10.15 13.79 33.11
N GLU A 50 10.15 14.96 32.45
CA GLU A 50 9.82 15.09 31.02
C GLU A 50 10.71 14.20 30.12
N SER A 51 11.98 14.03 30.50
CA SER A 51 12.92 13.10 29.86
C SER A 51 12.54 11.63 30.05
N GLU A 52 12.12 11.22 31.26
CA GLU A 52 11.70 9.82 31.52
C GLU A 52 10.39 9.47 30.83
N GLN A 53 9.48 10.45 30.67
CA GLN A 53 8.26 10.28 29.88
C GLN A 53 8.59 10.11 28.39
N THR A 54 9.55 10.90 27.89
CA THR A 54 10.04 10.82 26.51
C THR A 54 10.67 9.45 26.22
N ASP A 55 11.50 8.94 27.13
CA ASP A 55 12.13 7.63 26.98
C ASP A 55 11.09 6.50 27.00
N ARG A 56 10.09 6.55 27.88
CA ARG A 56 9.01 5.55 27.91
C ARG A 56 8.17 5.56 26.64
N ALA A 57 7.86 6.73 26.09
CA ALA A 57 7.16 6.83 24.81
C ALA A 57 7.97 6.20 23.67
N MET A 58 9.30 6.34 23.67
CA MET A 58 10.15 5.69 22.66
C MET A 58 10.24 4.16 22.84
N LEU A 59 10.15 3.63 24.06
CA LEU A 59 10.05 2.19 24.31
C LEU A 59 8.73 1.60 23.81
N GLU A 60 7.64 2.35 23.90
CA GLU A 60 6.36 1.97 23.29
C GLU A 60 6.46 1.91 21.76
N VAL A 61 7.13 2.90 21.15
CA VAL A 61 7.44 2.89 19.71
C VAL A 61 8.30 1.68 19.34
N LEU A 62 9.30 1.32 20.16
CA LEU A 62 10.11 0.12 19.93
C LEU A 62 9.24 -1.15 19.89
N GLY A 63 8.35 -1.34 20.86
CA GLY A 63 7.43 -2.48 20.91
C GLY A 63 6.45 -2.49 19.73
N TYR A 64 5.90 -1.33 19.37
CA TYR A 64 5.08 -1.17 18.17
C TYR A 64 5.84 -1.61 16.92
N MET A 65 7.06 -1.10 16.73
CA MET A 65 7.88 -1.43 15.57
C MET A 65 8.31 -2.89 15.53
N THR A 66 8.47 -3.58 16.66
CA THR A 66 8.71 -5.04 16.69
C THR A 66 7.55 -5.80 16.05
N VAL A 67 6.30 -5.47 16.43
CA VAL A 67 5.11 -6.12 15.85
C VAL A 67 5.03 -5.89 14.33
N TYR A 68 5.27 -4.66 13.88
CA TYR A 68 5.19 -4.30 12.46
C TYR A 68 6.34 -4.86 11.62
N ARG A 69 7.58 -4.77 12.12
CA ARG A 69 8.77 -5.22 11.39
C ARG A 69 8.82 -6.74 11.30
N ASP A 70 8.45 -7.43 12.37
CA ASP A 70 8.52 -8.89 12.45
C ASP A 70 7.21 -9.55 11.98
N GLY A 71 6.23 -8.75 11.52
CA GLY A 71 4.98 -9.22 10.90
C GLY A 71 4.09 -10.05 11.83
N LEU A 72 4.12 -9.77 13.14
CA LEU A 72 3.46 -10.63 14.13
C LEU A 72 1.94 -10.63 13.94
N LYS A 73 1.34 -9.51 13.54
CA LYS A 73 -0.09 -9.43 13.26
C LYS A 73 -0.48 -10.32 12.08
N GLU A 74 0.34 -10.33 11.03
CA GLU A 74 0.15 -11.14 9.83
C GLU A 74 0.29 -12.65 10.14
N LEU A 75 1.16 -13.01 11.09
CA LEU A 75 1.27 -14.36 11.65
C LEU A 75 0.15 -14.70 12.64
N GLY A 76 -0.82 -13.80 12.82
CA GLY A 76 -2.00 -14.00 13.65
C GLY A 76 -1.74 -13.86 15.15
N PHE A 77 -0.69 -13.17 15.57
CA PHE A 77 -0.53 -12.78 16.97
C PHE A 77 -1.45 -11.61 17.29
N GLY A 78 -2.09 -11.69 18.44
CA GLY A 78 -3.03 -10.68 18.93
C GLY A 78 -2.58 -9.99 20.21
N ALA A 79 -3.39 -9.05 20.70
CA ALA A 79 -3.14 -8.36 21.96
C ALA A 79 -3.11 -9.33 23.15
N GLU A 80 -3.86 -10.43 23.05
CA GLU A 80 -3.90 -11.53 24.01
C GLU A 80 -2.54 -12.25 24.16
N ASP A 81 -1.68 -12.21 23.14
CA ASP A 81 -0.36 -12.83 23.18
C ASP A 81 0.70 -11.90 23.81
N ALA A 82 0.41 -10.59 23.89
CA ALA A 82 1.38 -9.56 24.23
C ALA A 82 2.01 -9.76 25.61
N GLU A 83 1.23 -10.18 26.60
CA GLU A 83 1.74 -10.40 27.96
C GLU A 83 2.78 -11.54 27.99
N SER A 84 2.54 -12.62 27.26
CA SER A 84 3.48 -13.74 27.16
C SER A 84 4.78 -13.35 26.47
N ILE A 85 4.68 -12.55 25.40
CA ILE A 85 5.84 -12.00 24.68
C ILE A 85 6.64 -11.06 25.59
N ALA A 86 5.96 -10.16 26.30
CA ALA A 86 6.60 -9.22 27.23
C ALA A 86 7.34 -9.93 28.37
N ARG A 87 6.77 -11.03 28.92
CA ARG A 87 7.47 -11.86 29.91
C ARG A 87 8.74 -12.49 29.34
N GLY A 88 8.70 -12.98 28.09
CA GLY A 88 9.87 -13.51 27.39
C GLY A 88 10.97 -12.47 27.18
N LEU A 89 10.60 -11.28 26.70
CA LEU A 89 11.52 -10.14 26.52
C LEU A 89 12.17 -9.74 27.86
N LYS A 90 11.36 -9.63 28.92
CA LYS A 90 11.86 -9.30 30.27
C LYS A 90 12.87 -10.34 30.75
N ARG A 91 12.62 -11.63 30.52
CA ARG A 91 13.57 -12.69 30.90
C ARG A 91 14.87 -12.56 30.10
N ALA A 92 14.78 -12.44 28.78
CA ALA A 92 15.94 -12.30 27.91
C ALA A 92 16.83 -11.09 28.25
N LEU A 93 16.24 -9.98 28.71
CA LEU A 93 16.99 -8.79 29.14
C LEU A 93 17.74 -8.98 30.47
N ASN A 94 17.31 -9.92 31.32
CA ASN A 94 17.94 -10.21 32.61
C ASN A 94 18.92 -11.39 32.54
N ASP A 95 18.82 -12.24 31.52
CA ASP A 95 19.69 -13.39 31.34
C ASP A 95 21.04 -12.96 30.74
N THR A 96 22.15 -13.46 31.29
CA THR A 96 23.51 -13.21 30.76
C THR A 96 23.85 -14.05 29.53
N SER A 97 23.07 -15.11 29.30
CA SER A 97 23.17 -16.04 28.18
C SER A 97 21.81 -16.69 27.95
N ILE A 98 21.54 -17.22 26.75
CA ILE A 98 20.29 -17.92 26.45
C ILE A 98 20.11 -19.09 27.45
N ASP A 99 18.95 -19.12 28.12
CA ASP A 99 18.59 -20.18 29.05
C ASP A 99 18.51 -21.55 28.33
N PRO A 100 19.18 -22.61 28.79
CA PRO A 100 19.11 -23.94 28.19
C PRO A 100 17.68 -24.47 28.01
N ALA A 101 16.76 -24.16 28.94
CA ALA A 101 15.36 -24.57 28.82
C ALA A 101 14.62 -23.84 27.68
N ILE A 102 15.08 -22.66 27.27
CA ILE A 102 14.60 -21.97 26.07
C ILE A 102 15.21 -22.63 24.83
N GLN A 103 16.50 -22.96 24.87
CA GLN A 103 17.18 -23.64 23.77
C GLN A 103 16.51 -24.98 23.42
N ASP A 104 16.14 -25.78 24.43
CA ASP A 104 15.48 -27.07 24.26
C ASP A 104 14.08 -26.95 23.63
N LYS A 105 13.43 -25.78 23.78
CA LYS A 105 12.11 -25.49 23.20
C LYS A 105 12.18 -24.93 21.78
N MET A 106 13.37 -24.67 21.23
CA MET A 106 13.49 -24.11 19.88
C MET A 106 12.82 -24.95 18.79
N PRO A 107 12.87 -26.30 18.80
CA PRO A 107 12.13 -27.10 17.82
C PRO A 107 10.60 -26.95 17.93
N GLU A 108 10.05 -26.92 19.15
CA GLU A 108 8.62 -26.68 19.39
C GLU A 108 8.22 -25.27 18.92
N PHE A 109 9.07 -24.28 19.20
CA PHE A 109 8.87 -22.91 18.79
C PHE A 109 8.93 -22.74 17.27
N GLN A 110 9.86 -23.40 16.59
CA GLN A 110 9.94 -23.42 15.12
C GLN A 110 8.65 -24.00 14.53
N ALA A 111 8.18 -25.16 15.00
CA ALA A 111 6.93 -25.74 14.54
C ALA A 111 5.71 -24.83 14.83
N PHE A 112 5.71 -24.12 15.97
CA PHE A 112 4.68 -23.14 16.31
C PHE A 112 4.64 -21.95 15.33
N ILE A 113 5.81 -21.42 14.94
CA ILE A 113 5.92 -20.33 13.98
C ILE A 113 5.61 -20.81 12.56
N GLU A 114 6.12 -21.96 12.12
CA GLU A 114 5.84 -22.55 10.80
C GLU A 114 4.35 -22.75 10.57
N LYS A 115 3.62 -23.25 11.57
CA LYS A 115 2.16 -23.38 11.52
C LYS A 115 1.46 -22.04 11.26
N ARG A 116 1.94 -20.96 11.88
CA ARG A 116 1.38 -19.61 11.71
C ARG A 116 1.74 -19.02 10.35
N ILE A 117 2.95 -19.24 9.85
CA ILE A 117 3.36 -18.85 8.50
C ILE A 117 2.44 -19.52 7.48
N LYS A 118 2.27 -20.83 7.56
CA LYS A 118 1.39 -21.57 6.64
C LYS A 118 -0.06 -21.05 6.69
N LEU A 119 -0.59 -20.82 7.89
CA LEU A 119 -1.94 -20.26 8.04
C LEU A 119 -2.05 -18.85 7.42
N ALA A 120 -1.02 -18.03 7.56
CA ALA A 120 -0.99 -16.69 6.95
C ALA A 120 -0.92 -16.79 5.43
N GLU A 121 -0.14 -17.71 4.87
CA GLU A 121 -0.06 -17.99 3.44
C GLU A 121 -1.41 -18.48 2.89
N ASP A 122 -2.02 -19.49 3.52
CA ASP A 122 -3.33 -20.03 3.13
C ASP A 122 -4.42 -18.93 3.16
N LYS A 123 -4.41 -18.09 4.20
CA LYS A 123 -5.33 -16.93 4.29
C LYS A 123 -5.08 -15.92 3.18
N ARG A 124 -3.83 -15.59 2.87
CA ARG A 124 -3.49 -14.66 1.79
C ARG A 124 -3.91 -15.21 0.44
N GLU A 125 -3.69 -16.49 0.19
CA GLU A 125 -4.12 -17.17 -1.04
C GLU A 125 -5.65 -17.15 -1.16
N GLN A 126 -6.37 -17.49 -0.09
CA GLN A 126 -7.82 -17.46 -0.08
C GLN A 126 -8.35 -16.04 -0.32
N SER A 127 -7.86 -15.03 0.42
CA SER A 127 -8.27 -13.65 0.20
C SER A 127 -7.94 -13.16 -1.21
N GLN A 128 -6.80 -13.55 -1.78
CA GLN A 128 -6.44 -13.20 -3.15
C GLN A 128 -7.38 -13.87 -4.16
N LYS A 129 -7.76 -15.13 -3.94
CA LYS A 129 -8.70 -15.87 -4.78
C LYS A 129 -10.08 -15.22 -4.74
N GLU A 130 -10.59 -14.91 -3.55
CA GLU A 130 -11.88 -14.23 -3.36
C GLU A 130 -11.91 -12.85 -4.03
N LEU A 131 -10.84 -12.06 -3.89
CA LEU A 131 -10.71 -10.78 -4.58
C LEU A 131 -10.67 -10.94 -6.10
N THR A 132 -9.97 -11.96 -6.61
CA THR A 132 -9.89 -12.24 -8.06
C THR A 132 -11.27 -12.62 -8.60
N GLU A 133 -11.99 -13.49 -7.91
CA GLU A 133 -13.36 -13.88 -8.28
C GLU A 133 -14.33 -12.69 -8.25
N SER A 134 -14.20 -11.82 -7.23
CA SER A 134 -14.98 -10.57 -7.15
C SER A 134 -14.69 -9.65 -8.33
N ASN A 135 -13.41 -9.36 -8.60
CA ASN A 135 -13.01 -8.47 -9.68
C ASN A 135 -13.45 -8.99 -11.06
N ILE A 136 -13.36 -10.30 -11.31
CA ILE A 136 -13.87 -10.92 -12.55
C ILE A 136 -15.38 -10.73 -12.65
N ALA A 137 -16.12 -10.99 -11.57
CA ALA A 137 -17.57 -10.86 -11.56
C ALA A 137 -18.02 -9.41 -11.77
N GLU A 138 -17.41 -8.46 -11.06
CA GLU A 138 -17.67 -7.03 -11.21
C GLU A 138 -17.28 -6.53 -12.60
N GLY A 139 -16.13 -6.95 -13.12
CA GLY A 139 -15.66 -6.63 -14.45
C GLY A 139 -16.61 -7.14 -15.54
N LYS A 140 -17.12 -8.37 -15.40
CA LYS A 140 -18.12 -8.94 -16.31
C LYS A 140 -19.43 -8.13 -16.26
N ASN A 141 -19.95 -7.85 -15.06
CA ASN A 141 -21.18 -7.08 -14.88
C ASN A 141 -21.03 -5.66 -15.47
N PHE A 142 -19.87 -5.03 -15.27
CA PHE A 142 -19.56 -3.73 -15.84
C PHE A 142 -19.59 -3.78 -17.37
N ILE A 143 -18.89 -4.74 -17.99
CA ILE A 143 -18.89 -4.90 -19.46
C ILE A 143 -20.30 -5.16 -20.00
N GLU A 144 -21.08 -6.04 -19.37
CA GLU A 144 -22.47 -6.31 -19.77
C GLU A 144 -23.36 -5.05 -19.69
N SER A 145 -23.13 -4.19 -18.70
CA SER A 145 -23.86 -2.93 -18.54
C SER A 145 -23.60 -1.92 -19.66
N LEU A 146 -22.43 -2.01 -20.33
CA LEU A 146 -22.07 -1.10 -21.43
C LEU A 146 -22.92 -1.34 -22.69
N ASN A 147 -23.54 -2.51 -22.83
CA ASN A 147 -24.39 -2.85 -23.97
C ASN A 147 -25.65 -1.98 -24.08
N ILE A 148 -25.97 -1.22 -23.03
CA ILE A 148 -27.08 -0.26 -23.00
C ILE A 148 -26.72 1.03 -23.76
N ASP A 149 -25.43 1.39 -23.85
CA ASP A 149 -24.99 2.57 -24.59
C ASP A 149 -24.74 2.21 -26.07
N PRO A 150 -25.57 2.69 -27.02
CA PRO A 150 -25.42 2.36 -28.44
C PRO A 150 -24.15 2.92 -29.08
N SER A 151 -23.44 3.82 -28.40
CA SER A 151 -22.14 4.33 -28.87
C SER A 151 -20.97 3.41 -28.50
N VAL A 152 -21.19 2.41 -27.66
CA VAL A 152 -20.20 1.38 -27.35
C VAL A 152 -20.27 0.29 -28.42
N GLN A 153 -19.10 -0.04 -28.96
CA GLN A 153 -18.90 -1.10 -29.95
C GLN A 153 -18.16 -2.26 -29.30
N ILE A 154 -18.40 -3.46 -29.83
CA ILE A 154 -17.79 -4.71 -29.35
C ILE A 154 -17.00 -5.31 -30.51
N SER A 155 -15.74 -5.68 -30.25
CA SER A 155 -14.92 -6.38 -31.23
C SER A 155 -15.06 -7.90 -31.12
N GLY A 156 -14.51 -8.63 -32.10
CA GLY A 156 -14.50 -10.10 -32.07
C GLY A 156 -13.68 -10.72 -30.92
N SER A 157 -12.79 -9.95 -30.27
CA SER A 157 -12.03 -10.40 -29.10
C SER A 157 -12.78 -10.19 -27.78
N GLY A 158 -13.90 -9.46 -27.80
CA GLY A 158 -14.63 -9.03 -26.61
C GLY A 158 -14.20 -7.66 -26.07
N LEU A 159 -13.29 -6.96 -26.76
CA LEU A 159 -12.97 -5.56 -26.43
C LEU A 159 -14.21 -4.68 -26.64
N HIS A 160 -14.57 -3.93 -25.60
CA HIS A 160 -15.59 -2.89 -25.70
C HIS A 160 -14.90 -1.54 -25.85
N TYR A 161 -15.39 -0.69 -26.75
CA TYR A 161 -14.78 0.60 -26.99
C TYR A 161 -15.78 1.63 -27.51
N LYS A 162 -15.45 2.91 -27.30
CA LYS A 162 -16.25 4.05 -27.75
C LYS A 162 -15.34 5.04 -28.45
N ILE A 163 -15.50 5.19 -29.76
CA ILE A 163 -14.79 6.21 -30.54
C ILE A 163 -15.46 7.56 -30.27
N LEU A 164 -14.69 8.50 -29.73
CA LEU A 164 -15.13 9.88 -29.49
C LEU A 164 -14.79 10.77 -30.69
N ASP A 165 -13.60 10.55 -31.26
CA ASP A 165 -13.14 11.19 -32.49
C ASP A 165 -12.36 10.13 -33.30
N PRO A 166 -12.73 9.83 -34.56
CA PRO A 166 -12.01 8.85 -35.36
C PRO A 166 -10.59 9.30 -35.73
N GLY A 167 -10.29 10.59 -35.67
CA GLY A 167 -9.05 11.15 -36.19
C GLY A 167 -8.96 11.06 -37.72
N ASN A 168 -7.74 11.04 -38.24
CA ASN A 168 -7.52 10.86 -39.67
C ASN A 168 -7.79 9.41 -40.14
N SER A 169 -7.79 9.18 -41.45
CA SER A 169 -8.10 7.86 -42.03
C SER A 169 -6.94 6.86 -41.98
N LYS A 170 -5.75 7.25 -41.50
CA LYS A 170 -4.58 6.38 -41.46
C LYS A 170 -4.52 5.70 -40.10
N LEU A 171 -5.04 4.48 -40.05
CA LEU A 171 -5.00 3.65 -38.85
C LEU A 171 -3.59 3.05 -38.66
N PRO A 172 -3.08 2.98 -37.42
CA PRO A 172 -1.85 2.29 -37.14
C PRO A 172 -2.01 0.78 -37.34
N ILE A 173 -0.90 0.10 -37.63
CA ILE A 173 -0.80 -1.36 -37.67
C ILE A 173 0.02 -1.87 -36.49
N LEU A 174 -0.05 -3.17 -36.22
CA LEU A 174 0.57 -3.78 -35.04
C LEU A 174 2.10 -3.54 -34.95
N GLU A 175 2.78 -3.37 -36.08
CA GLU A 175 4.22 -3.05 -36.16
C GLU A 175 4.58 -1.63 -35.70
N ASP A 176 3.62 -0.71 -35.70
CA ASP A 176 3.87 0.71 -35.45
C ASP A 176 4.14 1.01 -33.96
N THR A 177 4.81 2.13 -33.73
CA THR A 177 4.89 2.79 -32.43
C THR A 177 3.98 4.02 -32.43
N VAL A 178 3.10 4.11 -31.43
CA VAL A 178 2.13 5.20 -31.32
C VAL A 178 2.47 6.13 -30.16
N ARG A 179 2.27 7.44 -30.36
CA ARG A 179 2.36 8.45 -29.31
C ARG A 179 0.97 8.78 -28.79
N VAL A 180 0.74 8.62 -27.50
CA VAL A 180 -0.62 8.66 -26.93
C VAL A 180 -0.66 9.49 -25.64
N HIS A 181 -1.68 10.33 -25.53
CA HIS A 181 -2.15 10.80 -24.23
C HIS A 181 -3.19 9.84 -23.67
N TYR A 182 -3.04 9.40 -22.43
CA TYR A 182 -3.96 8.41 -21.85
C TYR A 182 -4.15 8.58 -20.35
N LYS A 183 -5.29 8.10 -19.87
CA LYS A 183 -5.62 7.89 -18.46
C LYS A 183 -6.16 6.46 -18.30
N GLY A 184 -5.51 5.66 -17.46
CA GLY A 184 -5.91 4.30 -17.14
C GLY A 184 -6.48 4.19 -15.74
N THR A 185 -7.69 3.65 -15.60
CA THR A 185 -8.35 3.43 -14.33
C THR A 185 -8.93 2.02 -14.22
N ARG A 186 -9.05 1.52 -12.99
CA ARG A 186 -9.92 0.38 -12.68
C ARG A 186 -11.39 0.80 -12.78
N ILE A 187 -12.31 -0.16 -12.75
CA ILE A 187 -13.77 0.11 -12.76
C ILE A 187 -14.24 0.91 -11.52
N ASP A 188 -13.50 0.83 -10.41
CA ASP A 188 -13.76 1.58 -9.17
C ASP A 188 -13.30 3.05 -9.25
N GLY A 189 -12.69 3.47 -10.37
CA GLY A 189 -12.15 4.81 -10.58
C GLY A 189 -10.71 5.02 -10.09
N THR A 190 -10.09 4.00 -9.48
CA THR A 190 -8.69 4.05 -9.06
C THR A 190 -7.80 4.18 -10.28
N GLU A 191 -7.10 5.31 -10.39
CA GLU A 191 -6.12 5.54 -11.45
C GLU A 191 -4.83 4.77 -11.16
N PHE A 192 -4.41 3.93 -12.10
CA PHE A 192 -3.14 3.18 -12.01
C PHE A 192 -2.04 3.81 -12.86
N ASP A 193 -2.39 4.57 -13.91
CA ASP A 193 -1.43 5.22 -14.79
C ASP A 193 -2.06 6.39 -15.57
N SER A 194 -1.31 7.48 -15.76
CA SER A 194 -1.78 8.67 -16.49
C SER A 194 -0.62 9.46 -17.09
N SER A 195 -0.65 9.66 -18.40
CA SER A 195 0.33 10.53 -19.07
C SER A 195 0.04 12.01 -18.83
N TYR A 196 -1.22 12.37 -18.55
CA TYR A 196 -1.61 13.73 -18.16
C TYR A 196 -0.96 14.15 -16.84
N LYS A 197 -0.91 13.25 -15.83
CA LYS A 197 -0.21 13.52 -14.57
C LYS A 197 1.29 13.71 -14.76
N ARG A 198 1.88 13.09 -15.78
CA ARG A 198 3.29 13.29 -16.15
C ARG A 198 3.54 14.54 -17.01
N GLY A 199 2.48 15.20 -17.49
CA GLY A 199 2.57 16.39 -18.33
C GLY A 199 3.13 16.15 -19.74
N LYS A 200 3.23 14.89 -20.19
CA LYS A 200 3.75 14.55 -21.52
C LYS A 200 3.15 13.24 -22.05
N PRO A 201 2.93 13.11 -23.37
CA PRO A 201 2.48 11.86 -23.96
C PRO A 201 3.55 10.77 -23.84
N ALA A 202 3.14 9.52 -24.00
CA ALA A 202 4.04 8.36 -23.99
C ALA A 202 4.05 7.68 -25.37
N ASP A 203 5.19 7.10 -25.72
CA ASP A 203 5.36 6.30 -26.93
C ASP A 203 5.21 4.81 -26.56
N PHE A 204 4.35 4.10 -27.30
CA PHE A 204 4.07 2.68 -27.10
C PHE A 204 4.27 1.91 -28.39
N PRO A 205 5.16 0.89 -28.43
CA PRO A 205 5.14 -0.09 -29.51
C PRO A 205 3.87 -0.94 -29.35
N LEU A 206 3.05 -1.05 -30.40
CA LEU A 206 1.75 -1.76 -30.31
C LEU A 206 1.89 -3.26 -30.02
N LYS A 207 3.05 -3.86 -30.29
CA LYS A 207 3.41 -5.24 -29.86
C LYS A 207 3.80 -5.38 -28.39
N GLY A 208 4.13 -4.28 -27.72
CA GLY A 208 4.68 -4.28 -26.35
C GLY A 208 3.67 -3.94 -25.25
N VAL A 209 2.39 -3.82 -25.61
CA VAL A 209 1.30 -3.43 -24.69
C VAL A 209 0.24 -4.54 -24.62
N VAL A 210 -0.67 -4.43 -23.66
CA VAL A 210 -1.73 -5.42 -23.48
C VAL A 210 -2.63 -5.52 -24.74
N PRO A 211 -3.16 -6.71 -25.08
CA PRO A 211 -3.89 -6.95 -26.32
C PRO A 211 -5.02 -5.96 -26.60
N GLY A 212 -5.86 -5.66 -25.61
CA GLY A 212 -6.99 -4.76 -25.79
C GLY A 212 -6.59 -3.30 -26.05
N PHE A 213 -5.44 -2.88 -25.51
CA PHE A 213 -4.92 -1.53 -25.74
C PHE A 213 -4.37 -1.41 -27.16
N SER A 214 -3.62 -2.43 -27.60
CA SER A 214 -3.10 -2.52 -28.97
C SER A 214 -4.25 -2.51 -29.99
N GLU A 215 -5.22 -3.42 -29.81
CA GLU A 215 -6.39 -3.54 -30.68
C GLU A 215 -7.21 -2.25 -30.73
N GLY A 216 -7.43 -1.61 -29.58
CA GLY A 216 -8.21 -0.38 -29.47
C GLY A 216 -7.58 0.79 -30.20
N LEU A 217 -6.27 1.00 -30.07
CA LEU A 217 -5.58 2.10 -30.74
C LEU A 217 -5.52 1.94 -32.27
N MET A 218 -5.62 0.71 -32.80
CA MET A 218 -5.75 0.45 -34.23
C MET A 218 -7.16 0.76 -34.79
N LYS A 219 -8.10 1.26 -33.97
CA LYS A 219 -9.45 1.69 -34.41
C LYS A 219 -9.56 3.16 -34.77
N ILE A 220 -8.55 3.97 -34.45
CA ILE A 220 -8.52 5.43 -34.70
C ILE A 220 -7.22 5.85 -35.39
N GLY A 221 -7.27 6.96 -36.13
CA GLY A 221 -6.09 7.59 -36.72
C GLY A 221 -5.53 8.71 -35.84
N GLU A 222 -4.47 9.39 -36.32
CA GLU A 222 -3.89 10.52 -35.59
C GLU A 222 -4.93 11.64 -35.37
N GLY A 223 -4.89 12.25 -34.18
CA GLY A 223 -5.89 13.19 -33.68
C GLY A 223 -7.11 12.51 -33.06
N GLY A 224 -7.27 11.20 -33.21
CA GLY A 224 -8.43 10.46 -32.72
C GLY A 224 -8.46 10.30 -31.20
N LYS A 225 -9.67 10.11 -30.69
CA LYS A 225 -9.97 9.92 -29.27
C LYS A 225 -10.86 8.70 -29.10
N ILE A 226 -10.49 7.83 -28.17
CA ILE A 226 -11.19 6.56 -27.93
C ILE A 226 -11.20 6.24 -26.44
N ILE A 227 -12.30 5.68 -25.96
CA ILE A 227 -12.39 5.03 -24.65
C ILE A 227 -12.36 3.52 -24.88
N LEU A 228 -11.48 2.82 -24.17
CA LEU A 228 -11.36 1.37 -24.19
C LEU A 228 -11.83 0.81 -22.85
N PHE A 229 -12.66 -0.21 -22.90
CA PHE A 229 -13.08 -1.00 -21.76
C PHE A 229 -12.56 -2.42 -21.98
N ILE A 230 -11.45 -2.74 -21.32
CA ILE A 230 -10.62 -3.90 -21.59
C ILE A 230 -10.87 -4.94 -20.50
N PRO A 231 -11.57 -6.06 -20.80
CA PRO A 231 -11.72 -7.17 -19.87
C PRO A 231 -10.35 -7.71 -19.44
N SER A 232 -10.29 -8.33 -18.26
CA SER A 232 -9.03 -8.84 -17.67
C SER A 232 -8.22 -9.70 -18.64
N ASP A 233 -8.88 -10.54 -19.44
CA ASP A 233 -8.24 -11.46 -20.40
C ASP A 233 -7.53 -10.75 -21.56
N LEU A 234 -7.94 -9.52 -21.88
CA LEU A 234 -7.28 -8.65 -22.86
C LEU A 234 -6.34 -7.63 -22.20
N ALA A 235 -6.18 -7.72 -20.87
CA ALA A 235 -5.34 -6.88 -20.03
C ALA A 235 -4.24 -7.71 -19.34
N TYR A 236 -4.30 -7.85 -18.00
CA TYR A 236 -3.28 -8.54 -17.18
C TYR A 236 -3.76 -9.87 -16.58
N GLY A 237 -5.01 -10.28 -16.85
CA GLY A 237 -5.60 -11.51 -16.34
C GLY A 237 -5.55 -11.61 -14.81
N ASN A 238 -5.27 -12.82 -14.33
CA ASN A 238 -5.22 -13.12 -12.88
C ASN A 238 -3.82 -12.97 -12.27
N ASN A 239 -2.81 -12.58 -13.08
CA ASN A 239 -1.42 -12.49 -12.66
C ASN A 239 -0.82 -11.12 -13.00
N PRO A 240 -1.38 -10.02 -12.48
CA PRO A 240 -0.80 -8.70 -12.68
C PRO A 240 0.56 -8.60 -11.97
N ARG A 241 1.27 -7.50 -12.23
CA ARG A 241 2.55 -7.22 -11.58
C ARG A 241 2.41 -7.24 -10.04
N PRO A 242 3.23 -8.01 -9.31
CA PRO A 242 3.22 -8.01 -7.85
C PRO A 242 3.44 -6.61 -7.28
N GLY A 243 2.62 -6.22 -6.30
CA GLY A 243 2.67 -4.89 -5.67
C GLY A 243 2.22 -3.73 -6.55
N GLY A 244 1.61 -4.01 -7.71
CA GLY A 244 1.00 -3.01 -8.57
C GLY A 244 -0.39 -2.57 -8.07
N VAL A 245 -0.89 -1.47 -8.63
CA VAL A 245 -2.25 -0.96 -8.36
C VAL A 245 -3.31 -1.85 -9.03
N ILE A 246 -2.98 -2.44 -10.19
CA ILE A 246 -3.86 -3.37 -10.91
C ILE A 246 -3.90 -4.70 -10.16
N GLN A 247 -5.09 -5.18 -9.87
CA GLN A 247 -5.38 -6.43 -9.18
C GLN A 247 -5.75 -7.53 -10.17
N ALA A 248 -5.69 -8.77 -9.69
CA ALA A 248 -6.07 -9.95 -10.48
C ALA A 248 -7.54 -9.86 -10.85
N GLY A 249 -7.88 -10.16 -12.10
CA GLY A 249 -9.26 -10.13 -12.60
C GLY A 249 -9.78 -8.73 -12.95
N ASP A 250 -8.97 -7.68 -12.84
CA ASP A 250 -9.42 -6.31 -13.12
C ASP A 250 -9.76 -6.11 -14.61
N THR A 251 -10.95 -5.57 -14.85
CA THR A 251 -11.28 -4.85 -16.09
C THR A 251 -10.70 -3.45 -16.03
N LEU A 252 -10.06 -3.01 -17.12
CA LEU A 252 -9.41 -1.70 -17.20
C LEU A 252 -10.16 -0.75 -18.12
N ILE A 253 -10.18 0.52 -17.77
CA ILE A 253 -10.73 1.60 -18.58
C ILE A 253 -9.57 2.50 -19.00
N PHE A 254 -9.47 2.77 -20.30
CA PHE A 254 -8.50 3.72 -20.84
C PHE A 254 -9.21 4.80 -21.64
N GLU A 255 -8.97 6.06 -21.28
CA GLU A 255 -9.29 7.21 -22.13
C GLU A 255 -8.02 7.59 -22.90
N CYS A 256 -8.05 7.51 -24.24
CA CYS A 256 -6.87 7.68 -25.09
C CYS A 256 -7.08 8.78 -26.14
N GLU A 257 -6.02 9.52 -26.43
CA GLU A 257 -5.88 10.46 -27.53
C GLU A 257 -4.61 10.10 -28.33
N LEU A 258 -4.80 9.68 -29.58
CA LEU A 258 -3.71 9.26 -30.46
C LEU A 258 -3.07 10.49 -31.11
N ILE A 259 -1.86 10.84 -30.68
CA ILE A 259 -1.14 12.04 -31.13
C ILE A 259 -0.40 11.79 -32.42
N LYS A 260 0.25 10.62 -32.55
CA LYS A 260 1.10 10.31 -33.71
C LYS A 260 1.26 8.81 -33.92
N VAL A 261 1.36 8.39 -35.18
CA VAL A 261 1.75 7.05 -35.61
C VAL A 261 3.16 7.10 -36.20
N ASN A 262 4.08 6.33 -35.64
CA ASN A 262 5.45 6.18 -36.12
C ASN A 262 5.62 4.75 -36.66
N PRO A 263 5.70 4.57 -38.00
CA PRO A 263 5.92 3.27 -38.62
C PRO A 263 7.28 2.65 -38.30
#